data_AF-A0A4Q2XYR1-F1
#
_entry.id   AF-A0A4Q2XYR1-F1
#
_cell.length_a   1.000
_cell.length_b   1.000
_cell.length_c   1.000
_cell.angle_alpha   90.00
_cell.angle_beta   90.00
_cell.angle_gamma   90.00
#
_symmetry.space_group_name_H-M   'P 1'
#
loop_
_entity.id
_entity.type
_entity.pdbx_description
1 polymer ?
#
loop_
_entity_poly.entity_id
_entity_poly.type
_entity_poly.pdbx_seq_one_letter_code
_entity_poly.pdbx_strand_id
1 'polypeptide(L)'
;MLAAKFLQRGNDQGEAARMSLMMDIAELSAEELGPVMELVSKGEQSGGVMASLAVRWAMLDPKAALAFVSGRKGLGDNLWVVSPIVLELAKVDVPAAKAAVLKLEGWAGQETARKLILMMQEKDARAALAYARELGDEDSAVLILRSMAQNDPMAAAAELTPGKQNQTQVVEIIAHRLLEREPAAFESWADSLKDPVQRAAARSSALVVKAGTDPKGAALAATAWLAREPEAAAQDGFAPSRIVQCWLANEASPSEVAAWAAALPSGLFRDRAIMELGSLWEDTMAASAWVSSLPGGMGRDNAVRSLVHRIRDEDPADAIEWARTLGNPSMRYEALTSTLLGWAVKDLPAAQAAVETLPAGDRGYLLEVLQEQERERAKRQK
;
A
#
# COMPACT_ATOMS: atom_id res chain seq x y z
N MET A 1 11.18 21.42 -48.12
CA MET A 1 10.75 22.67 -47.44
C MET A 1 9.88 22.39 -46.22
N LEU A 2 8.85 21.54 -46.32
CA LEU A 2 7.89 21.29 -45.24
C LEU A 2 8.52 20.73 -43.94
N ALA A 3 9.37 19.70 -44.02
CA ALA A 3 10.06 19.14 -42.85
C ALA A 3 10.99 20.15 -42.13
N ALA A 4 11.69 21.01 -42.88
CA ALA A 4 12.54 22.05 -42.31
C ALA A 4 11.70 23.12 -41.56
N LYS A 5 10.53 23.48 -42.11
CA LYS A 5 9.55 24.38 -41.46
C LYS A 5 9.05 23.78 -40.13
N PHE A 6 8.81 22.47 -40.09
CA PHE A 6 8.41 21.77 -38.88
C PHE A 6 9.51 21.69 -37.82
N LEU A 7 10.75 21.37 -38.21
CA LEU A 7 11.89 21.34 -37.27
C LEU A 7 12.16 22.74 -36.70
N GLN A 8 12.11 23.79 -37.52
CA GLN A 8 12.34 25.17 -37.08
C GLN A 8 11.30 25.63 -36.05
N ARG A 9 10.02 25.30 -36.27
CA ARG A 9 8.92 25.68 -35.36
C ARG A 9 8.80 24.76 -34.15
N GLY A 10 9.21 23.50 -34.26
CA GLY A 10 9.26 22.57 -33.14
C GLY A 10 10.25 23.00 -32.05
N ASN A 11 11.32 23.71 -32.44
CA ASN A 11 12.31 24.29 -31.53
C ASN A 11 11.86 25.63 -30.92
N ASP A 12 10.77 26.21 -31.39
CA ASP A 12 10.26 27.48 -30.92
C ASP A 12 9.34 27.25 -29.70
N GLN A 13 9.71 27.83 -28.54
CA GLN A 13 9.02 27.59 -27.26
C GLN A 13 7.68 28.35 -27.15
N GLY A 14 7.37 29.22 -28.11
CA GLY A 14 6.16 30.05 -28.12
C GLY A 14 4.88 29.26 -28.41
N GLU A 15 3.82 29.54 -27.65
CA GLU A 15 2.52 28.88 -27.76
C GLU A 15 1.88 29.01 -29.15
N ALA A 16 2.04 30.18 -29.80
CA ALA A 16 1.55 30.42 -31.16
C ALA A 16 2.27 29.57 -32.23
N ALA A 17 3.59 29.35 -32.08
CA ALA A 17 4.36 28.51 -32.98
C ALA A 17 3.96 27.04 -32.85
N ARG A 18 3.72 26.56 -31.62
CA ARG A 18 3.20 25.20 -31.36
C ARG A 18 1.79 25.01 -31.92
N MET A 19 0.91 25.99 -31.77
CA MET A 19 -0.45 25.92 -32.33
C MET A 19 -0.44 25.90 -33.86
N SER A 20 0.37 26.76 -34.50
CA SER A 20 0.54 26.75 -35.96
C SER A 20 1.12 25.44 -36.48
N LEU A 21 2.07 24.85 -35.75
CA LEU A 21 2.63 23.54 -36.09
C LEU A 21 1.56 22.43 -36.04
N MET A 22 0.70 22.42 -35.02
CA MET A 22 -0.38 21.43 -34.93
C MET A 22 -1.41 21.57 -36.06
N MET A 23 -1.75 22.80 -36.47
CA MET A 23 -2.65 23.02 -37.60
C MET A 23 -2.05 22.51 -38.92
N ASP A 24 -0.80 22.87 -39.20
CA ASP A 24 -0.10 22.41 -40.41
C ASP A 24 0.02 20.86 -40.44
N ILE A 25 0.24 20.20 -39.29
CA ILE A 25 0.27 18.73 -39.20
C ILE A 25 -1.13 18.13 -39.42
N ALA A 26 -2.19 18.79 -38.93
CA ALA A 26 -3.56 18.31 -39.07
C ALA A 26 -4.05 18.30 -40.53
N GLU A 27 -3.45 19.11 -41.41
CA GLU A 27 -3.76 19.13 -42.84
C GLU A 27 -3.09 17.99 -43.62
N LEU A 28 -2.08 17.32 -43.05
CA LEU A 28 -1.38 16.22 -43.72
C LEU A 28 -2.29 15.00 -43.92
N SER A 29 -2.18 14.42 -45.11
CA SER A 29 -2.76 13.12 -45.46
C SER A 29 -1.89 11.96 -44.97
N ALA A 30 -2.45 10.75 -44.95
CA ALA A 30 -1.73 9.54 -44.53
C ALA A 30 -0.49 9.26 -45.40
N GLU A 31 -0.55 9.60 -46.68
CA GLU A 31 0.54 9.39 -47.66
C GLU A 31 1.72 10.35 -47.44
N GLU A 32 1.45 11.56 -46.93
CA GLU A 32 2.45 12.59 -46.66
C GLU A 32 3.18 12.37 -45.33
N LEU A 33 2.54 11.71 -44.37
CA LEU A 33 3.06 11.55 -43.00
C LEU A 33 4.35 10.70 -42.95
N GLY A 34 4.46 9.64 -43.76
CA GLY A 34 5.66 8.81 -43.83
C GLY A 34 6.91 9.56 -44.30
N PRO A 35 6.88 10.20 -45.49
CA PRO A 35 7.98 11.03 -45.97
C PRO A 35 8.36 12.16 -45.02
N VAL A 36 7.37 12.81 -44.38
CA VAL A 36 7.64 13.89 -43.41
C VAL A 36 8.29 13.35 -42.15
N MET A 37 7.80 12.24 -41.59
CA MET A 37 8.37 11.59 -40.40
C MET A 37 9.84 11.19 -40.63
N GLU A 38 10.16 10.62 -41.78
CA GLU A 38 11.53 10.20 -42.16
C GLU A 38 12.52 11.38 -42.23
N LEU A 39 12.05 12.54 -42.68
CA LEU A 39 12.87 13.75 -42.73
C LEU A 39 13.05 14.36 -41.35
N VAL A 40 11.97 14.42 -40.57
CA VAL A 40 11.98 14.98 -39.20
C VAL A 40 12.83 14.12 -38.27
N SER A 41 12.80 12.79 -38.38
CA SER A 41 13.58 11.89 -37.51
C SER A 41 15.09 12.01 -37.66
N LYS A 42 15.57 12.67 -38.73
CA LYS A 42 17.01 12.95 -38.97
C LYS A 42 17.45 14.28 -38.35
N GLY A 43 16.52 15.13 -37.92
CA GLY A 43 16.80 16.44 -37.33
C GLY A 43 17.09 16.38 -35.82
N GLU A 44 17.93 17.30 -35.35
CA GLU A 44 18.16 17.52 -33.91
C GLU A 44 16.90 18.07 -33.23
N GLN A 45 16.63 17.64 -31.99
CA GLN A 45 15.46 18.04 -31.17
C GLN A 45 14.08 17.80 -31.82
N SER A 46 13.98 16.82 -32.71
CA SER A 46 12.76 16.47 -33.44
C SER A 46 11.66 15.76 -32.63
N GLY A 47 11.92 15.42 -31.36
CA GLY A 47 11.06 14.56 -30.54
C GLY A 47 9.60 15.01 -30.45
N GLY A 48 9.35 16.30 -30.19
CA GLY A 48 7.99 16.84 -30.08
C GLY A 48 7.23 16.82 -31.41
N VAL A 49 7.92 17.12 -32.52
CA VAL A 49 7.33 17.08 -33.86
C VAL A 49 7.00 15.65 -34.26
N MET A 50 7.90 14.70 -33.99
CA MET A 50 7.66 13.27 -34.24
C MET A 50 6.45 12.75 -33.47
N ALA A 51 6.28 13.14 -32.20
CA ALA A 51 5.12 12.75 -31.41
C ALA A 51 3.80 13.25 -32.03
N SER A 52 3.75 14.52 -32.45
CA SER A 52 2.56 15.10 -33.09
C SER A 52 2.25 14.44 -34.44
N LEU A 53 3.26 14.17 -35.26
CA LEU A 53 3.11 13.43 -36.51
C LEU A 53 2.60 12.00 -36.27
N ALA A 54 3.12 11.32 -35.24
CA ALA A 54 2.71 9.98 -34.88
C ALA A 54 1.23 9.94 -34.45
N VAL A 55 0.79 10.88 -33.62
CA VAL A 55 -0.63 11.01 -33.23
C VAL A 55 -1.52 11.22 -34.44
N ARG A 56 -1.17 12.16 -35.33
CA ARG A 56 -1.97 12.42 -36.55
C ARG A 56 -2.03 11.18 -37.44
N TRP A 57 -0.91 10.50 -37.63
CA TRP A 57 -0.86 9.31 -38.47
C TRP A 57 -1.65 8.16 -37.86
N ALA A 58 -1.53 7.95 -36.55
CA ALA A 58 -2.29 6.97 -35.80
C ALA A 58 -3.81 7.15 -35.94
N MET A 59 -4.29 8.40 -35.98
CA MET A 59 -5.71 8.70 -36.18
C MET A 59 -6.23 8.37 -37.59
N LEU A 60 -5.36 8.44 -38.61
CA LEU A 60 -5.73 8.18 -40.01
C LEU A 60 -5.55 6.71 -40.38
N ASP A 61 -4.41 6.13 -40.05
CA ASP A 61 -4.06 4.74 -40.34
C ASP A 61 -3.03 4.22 -39.31
N PRO A 62 -3.50 3.67 -38.17
CA PRO A 62 -2.61 3.20 -37.12
C PRO A 62 -1.80 1.97 -37.53
N LYS A 63 -2.28 1.17 -38.50
CA LYS A 63 -1.55 0.00 -39.00
C LYS A 63 -0.36 0.42 -39.86
N ALA A 64 -0.56 1.38 -40.77
CA ALA A 64 0.54 1.93 -41.57
C ALA A 64 1.56 2.67 -40.69
N ALA A 65 1.08 3.47 -39.72
CA ALA A 65 1.95 4.17 -38.77
C ALA A 65 2.81 3.19 -37.96
N LEU A 66 2.20 2.11 -37.43
CA LEU A 66 2.92 1.09 -36.66
C LEU A 66 3.94 0.36 -37.52
N ALA A 67 3.55 -0.05 -38.74
CA ALA A 67 4.45 -0.73 -39.67
C ALA A 67 5.66 0.15 -40.04
N PHE A 68 5.47 1.46 -40.15
CA PHE A 68 6.54 2.40 -40.43
C PHE A 68 7.53 2.52 -39.28
N VAL A 69 7.06 2.72 -38.04
CA VAL A 69 7.95 2.97 -36.88
C VAL A 69 8.62 1.70 -36.35
N SER A 70 8.00 0.53 -36.57
CA SER A 70 8.49 -0.76 -36.08
C SER A 70 9.90 -1.07 -36.58
N GLY A 71 10.80 -1.46 -35.68
CA GLY A 71 12.19 -1.84 -36.02
C GLY A 71 13.12 -0.68 -36.38
N ARG A 72 12.66 0.58 -36.34
CA ARG A 72 13.51 1.75 -36.60
C ARG A 72 14.01 2.36 -35.30
N LYS A 73 15.34 2.44 -35.15
CA LYS A 73 15.99 3.05 -33.98
C LYS A 73 15.59 4.53 -33.84
N GLY A 74 15.22 4.96 -32.64
CA GLY A 74 14.77 6.32 -32.33
C GLY A 74 13.28 6.58 -32.60
N LEU A 75 12.58 5.62 -33.23
CA LEU A 75 11.15 5.66 -33.47
C LEU A 75 10.45 4.50 -32.75
N GLY A 76 10.82 3.26 -33.04
CA GLY A 76 10.18 2.04 -32.50
C GLY A 76 10.42 1.81 -31.01
N ASP A 77 11.40 2.47 -30.41
CA ASP A 77 11.73 2.49 -28.98
C ASP A 77 11.28 3.78 -28.28
N ASN A 78 10.79 4.76 -29.04
CA ASN A 78 10.37 6.05 -28.51
C ASN A 78 8.91 6.01 -28.04
N LEU A 79 8.71 6.05 -26.72
CA LEU A 79 7.38 6.02 -26.10
C LEU A 79 6.43 7.07 -26.70
N TRP A 80 6.92 8.29 -26.96
CA TRP A 80 6.08 9.40 -27.44
C TRP A 80 5.63 9.23 -28.89
N VAL A 81 6.27 8.34 -29.64
CA VAL A 81 5.91 7.99 -31.02
C VAL A 81 5.04 6.74 -31.02
N VAL A 82 5.47 5.68 -30.37
CA VAL A 82 4.82 4.36 -30.48
C VAL A 82 3.55 4.26 -29.64
N SER A 83 3.56 4.81 -28.42
CA SER A 83 2.41 4.72 -27.51
C SER A 83 1.10 5.25 -28.14
N PRO A 84 1.04 6.47 -28.71
CA PRO A 84 -0.20 6.94 -29.35
C PRO A 84 -0.63 6.07 -30.53
N ILE A 85 0.31 5.55 -31.32
CA ILE A 85 0.00 4.64 -32.43
C ILE A 85 -0.68 3.36 -31.93
N VAL A 86 -0.11 2.72 -30.91
CA VAL A 86 -0.65 1.49 -30.33
C VAL A 86 -2.03 1.74 -29.70
N LEU A 87 -2.21 2.88 -29.03
CA LEU A 87 -3.49 3.22 -28.38
C LEU A 87 -4.59 3.54 -29.39
N GLU A 88 -4.29 4.22 -30.51
CA GLU A 88 -5.26 4.36 -31.60
C GLU A 88 -5.56 3.03 -32.29
N LEU A 89 -4.54 2.18 -32.49
CA LEU A 89 -4.73 0.84 -33.04
C LEU A 89 -5.69 0.02 -32.17
N ALA A 90 -5.58 0.11 -30.84
CA ALA A 90 -6.45 -0.61 -29.91
C ALA A 90 -7.94 -0.23 -30.03
N LYS A 91 -8.27 0.94 -30.58
CA LYS A 91 -9.66 1.34 -30.81
C LYS A 91 -10.32 0.55 -31.94
N VAL A 92 -9.53 0.04 -32.90
CA VAL A 92 -10.01 -0.67 -34.10
C VAL A 92 -9.57 -2.13 -34.17
N ASP A 93 -8.47 -2.50 -33.53
CA ASP A 93 -7.85 -3.83 -33.60
C ASP A 93 -7.03 -4.12 -32.31
N VAL A 94 -7.74 -4.52 -31.25
CA VAL A 94 -7.11 -4.86 -29.95
C VAL A 94 -6.06 -5.96 -30.07
N PRO A 95 -6.28 -7.09 -30.78
CA PRO A 95 -5.26 -8.11 -30.95
C PRO A 95 -3.97 -7.58 -31.59
N ALA A 96 -4.07 -6.74 -32.62
CA ALA A 96 -2.90 -6.14 -33.24
C ALA A 96 -2.18 -5.18 -32.27
N ALA A 97 -2.91 -4.40 -31.48
CA ALA A 97 -2.32 -3.51 -30.46
C ALA A 97 -1.57 -4.30 -29.37
N LYS A 98 -2.13 -5.41 -28.88
CA LYS A 98 -1.44 -6.30 -27.93
C LYS A 98 -0.15 -6.89 -28.54
N ALA A 99 -0.23 -7.37 -29.77
CA ALA A 99 0.93 -7.90 -30.48
C ALA A 99 2.01 -6.83 -30.71
N ALA A 100 1.62 -5.56 -30.85
CA ALA A 100 2.55 -4.45 -30.95
C ALA A 100 3.29 -4.22 -29.62
N VAL A 101 2.57 -4.21 -28.49
CA VAL A 101 3.15 -4.04 -27.14
C VAL A 101 4.22 -5.09 -26.85
N LEU A 102 3.98 -6.37 -27.20
CA LEU A 102 4.94 -7.46 -26.98
C LEU A 102 6.27 -7.28 -27.74
N LYS A 103 6.29 -6.46 -28.79
CA LYS A 103 7.51 -6.14 -29.54
C LYS A 103 8.27 -4.94 -28.96
N LEU A 104 7.69 -4.24 -27.97
CA LEU A 104 8.31 -3.09 -27.33
C LEU A 104 9.10 -3.55 -26.12
N GLU A 105 10.37 -3.16 -26.07
CA GLU A 105 11.26 -3.51 -24.98
C GLU A 105 11.41 -2.36 -23.97
N GLY A 106 11.80 -2.72 -22.74
CA GLY A 106 12.09 -1.76 -21.67
C GLY A 106 10.88 -0.94 -21.22
N TRP A 107 11.17 0.28 -20.73
CA TRP A 107 10.17 1.15 -20.12
C TRP A 107 9.05 1.58 -21.09
N ALA A 108 9.38 1.80 -22.37
CA ALA A 108 8.39 2.22 -23.36
C ALA A 108 7.29 1.16 -23.59
N GLY A 109 7.69 -0.12 -23.60
CA GLY A 109 6.76 -1.24 -23.68
C GLY A 109 5.88 -1.35 -22.43
N GLN A 110 6.49 -1.31 -21.24
CA GLN A 110 5.77 -1.37 -19.96
C GLN A 110 4.71 -0.25 -19.83
N GLU A 111 5.08 1.00 -20.11
CA GLU A 111 4.16 2.12 -19.98
C GLU A 111 3.05 2.10 -21.05
N THR A 112 3.36 1.64 -22.27
CA THR A 112 2.34 1.46 -23.32
C THR A 112 1.37 0.33 -22.96
N ALA A 113 1.87 -0.78 -22.40
CA ALA A 113 1.05 -1.88 -21.91
C ALA A 113 0.06 -1.41 -20.83
N ARG A 114 0.55 -0.65 -19.84
CA ARG A 114 -0.27 -0.10 -18.75
C ARG A 114 -1.38 0.81 -19.27
N LYS A 115 -1.08 1.69 -20.23
CA LYS A 115 -2.11 2.54 -20.87
C LYS A 115 -3.13 1.74 -21.67
N LEU A 116 -2.69 0.69 -22.36
CA LEU A 116 -3.59 -0.21 -23.10
C LEU A 116 -4.52 -0.97 -22.14
N ILE A 117 -3.99 -1.47 -21.02
CA ILE A 117 -4.78 -2.12 -19.97
C ILE A 117 -5.87 -1.16 -19.46
N LEU A 118 -5.52 0.09 -19.13
CA LEU A 118 -6.49 1.09 -18.66
C LEU A 118 -7.59 1.36 -19.70
N MET A 119 -7.22 1.52 -20.97
CA MET A 119 -8.19 1.69 -22.06
C MET A 119 -9.11 0.47 -22.22
N MET A 120 -8.57 -0.74 -22.07
CA MET A 120 -9.37 -1.96 -22.10
C MET A 120 -10.33 -2.02 -20.91
N GLN A 121 -9.88 -1.64 -19.72
CA GLN A 121 -10.65 -1.71 -18.49
C GLN A 121 -11.93 -0.86 -18.55
N GLU A 122 -11.88 0.31 -19.20
CA GLU A 122 -13.04 1.17 -19.41
C GLU A 122 -14.17 0.47 -20.18
N LYS A 123 -13.83 -0.47 -21.08
CA LYS A 123 -14.80 -1.21 -21.89
C LYS A 123 -15.14 -2.58 -21.31
N ASP A 124 -14.13 -3.30 -20.84
CA ASP A 124 -14.23 -4.66 -20.32
C ASP A 124 -13.09 -4.94 -19.32
N ALA A 125 -13.44 -4.88 -18.04
CA ALA A 125 -12.51 -5.12 -16.94
C ALA A 125 -11.95 -6.57 -16.93
N ARG A 126 -12.73 -7.58 -17.39
CA ARG A 126 -12.23 -8.96 -17.44
C ARG A 126 -11.22 -9.15 -18.56
N ALA A 127 -11.47 -8.56 -19.73
CA ALA A 127 -10.51 -8.59 -20.83
C ALA A 127 -9.21 -7.87 -20.47
N ALA A 128 -9.30 -6.75 -19.76
CA ALA A 128 -8.14 -6.02 -19.25
C ALA A 128 -7.36 -6.84 -18.21
N LEU A 129 -8.06 -7.49 -17.27
CA LEU A 129 -7.45 -8.36 -16.26
C LEU A 129 -6.74 -9.56 -16.90
N ALA A 130 -7.36 -10.20 -17.88
CA ALA A 130 -6.75 -11.30 -18.62
C ALA A 130 -5.46 -10.85 -19.32
N TYR A 131 -5.45 -9.63 -19.88
CA TYR A 131 -4.27 -9.08 -20.52
C TYR A 131 -3.16 -8.72 -19.53
N ALA A 132 -3.50 -8.12 -18.38
CA ALA A 132 -2.52 -7.84 -17.33
C ALA A 132 -1.83 -9.12 -16.84
N ARG A 133 -2.59 -10.21 -16.68
CA ARG A 133 -2.07 -11.54 -16.32
C ARG A 133 -1.17 -12.14 -17.40
N GLU A 134 -1.56 -12.01 -18.66
CA GLU A 134 -0.75 -12.45 -19.82
C GLU A 134 0.64 -11.80 -19.83
N LEU A 135 0.70 -10.53 -19.43
CA LEU A 135 1.94 -9.76 -19.31
C LEU A 135 2.73 -10.04 -18.02
N GLY A 136 2.16 -10.79 -17.07
CA GLY A 136 2.72 -10.94 -15.72
C GLY A 136 2.70 -9.65 -14.89
N ASP A 137 1.89 -8.66 -15.27
CA ASP A 137 1.73 -7.39 -14.55
C ASP A 137 0.72 -7.56 -13.41
N GLU A 138 1.22 -8.06 -12.28
CA GLU A 138 0.44 -8.30 -11.07
C GLU A 138 -0.14 -7.02 -10.46
N ASP A 139 0.56 -5.89 -10.58
CA ASP A 139 0.12 -4.61 -10.03
C ASP A 139 -1.13 -4.11 -10.78
N SER A 140 -1.08 -4.12 -12.12
CA SER A 140 -2.24 -3.79 -12.94
C SER A 140 -3.39 -4.77 -12.70
N ALA A 141 -3.11 -6.07 -12.57
CA ALA A 141 -4.14 -7.07 -12.29
C ALA A 141 -4.88 -6.80 -10.98
N VAL A 142 -4.16 -6.48 -9.89
CA VAL A 142 -4.76 -6.16 -8.60
C VAL A 142 -5.58 -4.86 -8.65
N LEU A 143 -5.10 -3.84 -9.37
CA LEU A 143 -5.83 -2.57 -9.52
C LEU A 143 -7.16 -2.76 -10.27
N ILE A 144 -7.17 -3.59 -11.31
CA ILE A 144 -8.39 -3.92 -12.06
C ILE A 144 -9.35 -4.70 -11.15
N LEU A 145 -8.86 -5.73 -10.45
CA LEU A 145 -9.66 -6.51 -9.49
C LEU A 145 -10.27 -5.61 -8.41
N ARG A 146 -9.52 -4.64 -7.89
CA ARG A 146 -10.01 -3.65 -6.92
C ARG A 146 -11.13 -2.80 -7.51
N SER A 147 -10.99 -2.34 -8.74
CA SER A 147 -12.03 -1.59 -9.44
C SER A 147 -13.27 -2.44 -9.69
N MET A 148 -13.09 -3.68 -10.13
CA MET A 148 -14.19 -4.65 -10.28
C MET A 148 -14.90 -4.85 -8.94
N ALA A 149 -14.17 -5.08 -7.85
CA ALA A 149 -14.74 -5.35 -6.54
C ALA A 149 -15.63 -4.20 -6.02
N GLN A 150 -15.32 -2.96 -6.39
CA GLN A 150 -16.12 -1.80 -6.01
C GLN A 150 -17.46 -1.71 -6.76
N ASN A 151 -17.50 -2.17 -8.01
CA ASN A 151 -18.64 -2.04 -8.92
C ASN A 151 -19.50 -3.31 -8.98
N ASP A 152 -18.84 -4.46 -9.14
CA ASP A 152 -19.41 -5.81 -9.19
C ASP A 152 -18.53 -6.75 -8.34
N PRO A 153 -18.82 -6.87 -7.02
CA PRO A 153 -18.03 -7.66 -6.09
C PRO A 153 -18.00 -9.15 -6.45
N MET A 154 -19.07 -9.70 -7.04
CA MET A 154 -19.14 -11.11 -7.41
C MET A 154 -18.35 -11.41 -8.68
N ALA A 155 -18.32 -10.49 -9.65
CA ALA A 155 -17.43 -10.62 -10.80
C ALA A 155 -15.95 -10.59 -10.37
N ALA A 156 -15.58 -9.73 -9.40
CA ALA A 156 -14.23 -9.72 -8.86
C ALA A 156 -13.92 -10.99 -8.06
N ALA A 157 -14.87 -11.49 -7.26
CA ALA A 157 -14.74 -12.72 -6.49
C ALA A 157 -14.43 -13.93 -7.38
N ALA A 158 -15.09 -14.04 -8.54
CA ALA A 158 -14.86 -15.12 -9.49
C ALA A 158 -13.45 -15.13 -10.09
N GLU A 159 -12.76 -13.99 -10.04
CA GLU A 159 -11.42 -13.80 -10.59
C GLU A 159 -10.31 -13.92 -9.53
N LEU A 160 -10.65 -14.12 -8.26
CA LEU A 160 -9.64 -14.32 -7.20
C LEU A 160 -8.83 -15.60 -7.44
N THR A 161 -7.54 -15.53 -7.12
CA THR A 161 -6.60 -16.64 -7.31
C THR A 161 -6.01 -17.04 -5.94
N PRO A 162 -6.09 -18.32 -5.54
CA PRO A 162 -5.48 -18.79 -4.29
C PRO A 162 -3.97 -18.53 -4.23
N GLY A 163 -3.44 -18.27 -3.04
CA GLY A 163 -2.02 -18.05 -2.77
C GLY A 163 -1.52 -16.63 -3.07
N LYS A 164 -2.38 -15.75 -3.59
CA LYS A 164 -2.03 -14.36 -3.94
C LYS A 164 -2.27 -13.42 -2.75
N GLN A 165 -1.24 -13.24 -1.91
CA GLN A 165 -1.30 -12.33 -0.75
C GLN A 165 -1.62 -10.87 -1.14
N ASN A 166 -1.22 -10.42 -2.33
CA ASN A 166 -1.54 -9.10 -2.86
C ASN A 166 -3.05 -8.91 -3.17
N GLN A 167 -3.85 -9.98 -3.17
CA GLN A 167 -5.30 -9.90 -3.39
C GLN A 167 -6.11 -9.77 -2.08
N THR A 168 -5.47 -9.83 -0.90
CA THR A 168 -6.16 -9.69 0.40
C THR A 168 -6.99 -8.40 0.49
N GLN A 169 -6.46 -7.27 -0.01
CA GLN A 169 -7.22 -6.01 -0.06
C GLN A 169 -8.44 -6.07 -0.99
N VAL A 170 -8.37 -6.85 -2.08
CA VAL A 170 -9.51 -7.06 -2.98
C VAL A 170 -10.60 -7.85 -2.25
N VAL A 171 -10.20 -8.91 -1.53
CA VAL A 171 -11.11 -9.72 -0.69
C VAL A 171 -11.82 -8.85 0.34
N GLU A 172 -11.09 -7.96 1.02
CA GLU A 172 -11.70 -7.03 1.98
C GLU A 172 -12.73 -6.13 1.31
N ILE A 173 -12.44 -5.57 0.12
CA ILE A 173 -13.39 -4.71 -0.61
C ILE A 173 -14.64 -5.49 -1.02
N ILE A 174 -14.48 -6.71 -1.54
CA ILE A 174 -15.61 -7.60 -1.88
C ILE A 174 -16.46 -7.85 -0.63
N ALA A 175 -15.81 -8.21 0.49
CA ALA A 175 -16.50 -8.48 1.75
C ALA A 175 -17.34 -7.29 2.21
N HIS A 176 -16.76 -6.09 2.27
CA HIS A 176 -17.50 -4.89 2.67
C HIS A 176 -18.69 -4.61 1.74
N ARG A 177 -18.50 -4.72 0.42
CA ARG A 177 -19.57 -4.49 -0.55
C ARG A 177 -20.72 -5.49 -0.44
N LEU A 178 -20.40 -6.77 -0.25
CA LEU A 178 -21.42 -7.81 -0.04
C LEU A 178 -22.12 -7.63 1.31
N LEU A 179 -21.41 -7.30 2.39
CA LEU A 179 -22.03 -7.03 3.70
C LEU A 179 -22.95 -5.82 3.68
N GLU A 180 -22.63 -4.78 2.89
CA GLU A 180 -23.46 -3.58 2.75
C GLU A 180 -24.75 -3.84 1.95
N ARG A 181 -24.69 -4.67 0.90
CA ARG A 181 -25.77 -4.79 -0.10
C ARG A 181 -26.50 -6.14 -0.06
N GLU A 182 -25.75 -7.22 0.12
CA GLU A 182 -26.21 -8.59 -0.04
C GLU A 182 -25.59 -9.54 1.02
N PRO A 183 -25.92 -9.38 2.33
CA PRO A 183 -25.27 -10.14 3.41
C PRO A 183 -25.35 -11.66 3.25
N ALA A 184 -26.44 -12.18 2.66
CA ALA A 184 -26.58 -13.62 2.39
C ALA A 184 -25.58 -14.13 1.33
N ALA A 185 -25.26 -13.28 0.34
CA ALA A 185 -24.25 -13.60 -0.67
C ALA A 185 -22.83 -13.60 -0.06
N PHE A 186 -22.57 -12.69 0.89
CA PHE A 186 -21.30 -12.69 1.65
C PHE A 186 -21.04 -14.04 2.32
N GLU A 187 -22.01 -14.59 3.05
CA GLU A 187 -21.81 -15.86 3.76
C GLU A 187 -21.47 -17.01 2.80
N SER A 188 -22.24 -17.13 1.73
CA SER A 188 -22.02 -18.15 0.70
C SER A 188 -20.65 -18.01 0.02
N TRP A 189 -20.26 -16.77 -0.28
CA TRP A 189 -18.97 -16.49 -0.89
C TRP A 189 -17.80 -16.75 0.07
N ALA A 190 -17.87 -16.27 1.30
CA ALA A 190 -16.83 -16.46 2.31
C ALA A 190 -16.57 -17.95 2.58
N ASP A 191 -17.62 -18.77 2.67
CA ASP A 191 -17.49 -20.23 2.85
C ASP A 191 -16.93 -20.96 1.61
N SER A 192 -17.07 -20.36 0.43
CA SER A 192 -16.51 -20.94 -0.80
C SER A 192 -15.00 -20.71 -0.97
N LEU A 193 -14.39 -19.80 -0.19
CA LEU A 193 -12.98 -19.46 -0.29
C LEU A 193 -12.09 -20.63 0.17
N LYS A 194 -11.30 -21.17 -0.77
CA LYS A 194 -10.37 -22.30 -0.52
C LYS A 194 -9.08 -21.86 0.15
N ASP A 195 -8.62 -20.64 -0.14
CA ASP A 195 -7.42 -20.07 0.46
C ASP A 195 -7.73 -19.62 1.89
N PRO A 196 -7.08 -20.18 2.93
CA PRO A 196 -7.33 -19.83 4.32
C PRO A 196 -7.02 -18.36 4.63
N VAL A 197 -6.04 -17.74 3.95
CA VAL A 197 -5.70 -16.33 4.15
C VAL A 197 -6.82 -15.44 3.62
N GLN A 198 -7.32 -15.73 2.42
CA GLN A 198 -8.45 -15.00 1.84
C GLN A 198 -9.72 -15.20 2.67
N ARG A 199 -10.00 -16.43 3.11
CA ARG A 199 -11.14 -16.71 3.99
C ARG A 199 -11.06 -15.92 5.30
N ALA A 200 -9.89 -15.90 5.93
CA ALA A 200 -9.67 -15.16 7.16
C ALA A 200 -9.82 -13.65 6.97
N ALA A 201 -9.38 -13.09 5.85
CA ALA A 201 -9.57 -11.68 5.52
C ALA A 201 -11.05 -11.31 5.31
N ALA A 202 -11.81 -12.16 4.62
CA ALA A 202 -13.25 -11.97 4.44
C ALA A 202 -13.98 -12.01 5.79
N ARG A 203 -13.69 -13.01 6.63
CA ARG A 203 -14.27 -13.14 7.98
C ARG A 203 -13.87 -11.97 8.90
N SER A 204 -12.63 -11.53 8.85
CA SER A 204 -12.16 -10.34 9.57
C SER A 204 -12.91 -9.08 9.16
N SER A 205 -13.21 -8.91 7.86
CA SER A 205 -14.01 -7.77 7.38
C SER A 205 -15.43 -7.77 7.96
N ALA A 206 -16.07 -8.94 8.06
CA ALA A 206 -17.37 -9.04 8.74
C ALA A 206 -17.32 -8.66 10.21
N LEU A 207 -16.24 -9.03 10.91
CA LEU A 207 -16.02 -8.62 12.31
C LEU A 207 -15.83 -7.10 12.44
N VAL A 208 -15.11 -6.46 11.50
CA VAL A 208 -14.94 -5.00 11.48
C VAL A 208 -16.28 -4.29 11.28
N VAL A 209 -17.08 -4.72 10.31
CA VAL A 209 -18.42 -4.13 10.06
C VAL A 209 -19.33 -4.32 11.27
N LYS A 210 -19.33 -5.52 11.87
CA LYS A 210 -20.10 -5.80 13.09
C LYS A 210 -19.62 -4.96 14.26
N ALA A 211 -18.31 -4.76 14.43
CA ALA A 211 -17.78 -3.98 15.54
C ALA A 211 -18.28 -2.54 15.57
N GLY A 212 -18.52 -1.94 14.40
CA GLY A 212 -19.08 -0.60 14.29
C GLY A 212 -20.52 -0.46 14.79
N THR A 213 -21.27 -1.56 14.93
CA THR A 213 -22.68 -1.55 15.35
C THR A 213 -22.93 -2.32 16.66
N ASP A 214 -22.20 -3.42 16.86
CA ASP A 214 -22.28 -4.32 18.01
C ASP A 214 -20.86 -4.85 18.33
N PRO A 215 -20.01 -4.05 19.01
CA PRO A 215 -18.63 -4.43 19.31
C PRO A 215 -18.52 -5.67 20.20
N LYS A 216 -19.43 -5.84 21.17
CA LYS A 216 -19.46 -7.02 22.04
C LYS A 216 -19.86 -8.27 21.27
N GLY A 217 -20.86 -8.20 20.40
CA GLY A 217 -21.21 -9.32 19.54
C GLY A 217 -20.17 -9.60 18.45
N ALA A 218 -19.38 -8.61 18.04
CA ALA A 218 -18.19 -8.82 17.19
C ALA A 218 -17.09 -9.56 17.95
N ALA A 219 -16.82 -9.19 19.20
CA ALA A 219 -15.87 -9.88 20.08
C ALA A 219 -16.26 -11.36 20.29
N LEU A 220 -17.54 -11.63 20.59
CA LEU A 220 -18.06 -13.00 20.71
C LEU A 220 -17.96 -13.79 19.41
N ALA A 221 -18.28 -13.16 18.27
CA ALA A 221 -18.16 -13.79 16.96
C ALA A 221 -16.69 -14.11 16.62
N ALA A 222 -15.76 -13.21 16.96
CA ALA A 222 -14.32 -13.42 16.77
C ALA A 222 -13.83 -14.62 17.58
N THR A 223 -14.22 -14.71 18.87
CA THR A 223 -13.88 -15.87 19.71
C THR A 223 -14.43 -17.17 19.15
N ALA A 224 -15.70 -17.19 18.73
CA ALA A 224 -16.32 -18.38 18.14
C ALA A 224 -15.68 -18.79 16.81
N TRP A 225 -15.26 -17.82 15.99
CA TRP A 225 -14.55 -18.07 14.73
C TRP A 225 -13.16 -18.67 14.98
N LEU A 226 -12.33 -18.04 15.82
CA LEU A 226 -11.00 -18.55 16.15
C LEU A 226 -11.00 -19.91 16.84
N ALA A 227 -12.09 -20.27 17.54
CA ALA A 227 -12.26 -21.60 18.10
C ALA A 227 -12.50 -22.68 17.02
N ARG A 228 -13.12 -22.32 15.89
CA ARG A 228 -13.37 -23.23 14.76
C ARG A 228 -12.21 -23.31 13.78
N GLU A 229 -11.50 -22.20 13.58
CA GLU A 229 -10.36 -22.06 12.68
C GLU A 229 -9.15 -21.47 13.44
N PRO A 230 -8.48 -22.26 14.31
CA PRO A 230 -7.39 -21.76 15.15
C PRO A 230 -6.21 -21.17 14.37
N GLU A 231 -5.97 -21.65 13.15
CA GLU A 231 -4.94 -21.13 12.24
C GLU A 231 -5.17 -19.66 11.86
N ALA A 232 -6.41 -19.18 11.94
CA ALA A 232 -6.72 -17.78 11.69
C ALA A 232 -6.14 -16.85 12.76
N ALA A 233 -5.83 -17.36 13.96
CA ALA A 233 -5.17 -16.58 15.01
C ALA A 233 -3.76 -16.13 14.60
N ALA A 234 -3.12 -16.86 13.68
CA ALA A 234 -1.81 -16.51 13.13
C ALA A 234 -1.88 -15.44 12.02
N GLN A 235 -3.08 -15.11 11.54
CA GLN A 235 -3.26 -14.07 10.53
C GLN A 235 -3.25 -12.69 11.19
N ASP A 236 -2.52 -11.77 10.58
CA ASP A 236 -2.66 -10.36 10.94
C ASP A 236 -3.97 -9.82 10.35
N GLY A 237 -4.56 -8.85 11.03
CA GLY A 237 -5.84 -8.32 10.63
C GLY A 237 -6.20 -7.08 11.42
N PHE A 238 -7.02 -6.23 10.80
CA PHE A 238 -7.48 -4.98 11.41
C PHE A 238 -8.62 -5.19 12.41
N ALA A 239 -9.29 -6.34 12.37
CA ALA A 239 -10.45 -6.67 13.20
C ALA A 239 -10.21 -6.57 14.72
N PRO A 240 -9.11 -7.10 15.31
CA PRO A 240 -8.89 -7.01 16.75
C PRO A 240 -8.82 -5.57 17.23
N SER A 241 -8.04 -4.72 16.54
CA SER A 241 -7.94 -3.28 16.86
C SER A 241 -9.29 -2.59 16.75
N ARG A 242 -10.05 -2.84 15.67
CA ARG A 242 -11.37 -2.22 15.49
C ARG A 242 -12.38 -2.65 16.53
N ILE A 243 -12.40 -3.93 16.90
CA ILE A 243 -13.25 -4.42 17.99
C ILE A 243 -12.94 -3.66 19.27
N VAL A 244 -11.66 -3.60 19.68
CA VAL A 244 -11.24 -2.87 20.90
C VAL A 244 -11.65 -1.40 20.86
N GLN A 245 -11.33 -0.69 19.77
CA GLN A 245 -11.67 0.73 19.60
C GLN A 245 -13.16 0.99 19.73
N CYS A 246 -13.99 0.25 18.97
CA CYS A 246 -15.43 0.43 18.99
C CYS A 246 -16.04 0.02 20.33
N TRP A 247 -15.49 -1.00 20.99
CA TRP A 247 -16.00 -1.46 22.28
C TRP A 247 -15.77 -0.43 23.39
N LEU A 248 -14.57 0.12 23.47
CA LEU A 248 -14.26 1.20 24.42
C LEU A 248 -15.03 2.49 24.10
N ALA A 249 -15.18 2.82 22.82
CA ALA A 249 -15.98 3.96 22.39
C ALA A 249 -17.49 3.82 22.74
N ASN A 250 -17.97 2.59 22.94
CA ASN A 250 -19.33 2.28 23.37
C ASN A 250 -19.40 2.04 24.89
N GLU A 251 -18.61 2.81 25.65
CA GLU A 251 -18.60 2.90 27.12
C GLU A 251 -18.27 1.60 27.88
N ALA A 252 -17.72 0.58 27.22
CA ALA A 252 -17.25 -0.61 27.92
C ALA A 252 -16.02 -0.32 28.78
N SER A 253 -15.94 -0.98 29.93
CA SER A 253 -14.74 -0.86 30.78
C SER A 253 -13.52 -1.49 30.10
N PRO A 254 -12.32 -0.89 30.18
CA PRO A 254 -11.09 -1.52 29.71
C PRO A 254 -10.87 -2.92 30.27
N SER A 255 -11.31 -3.18 31.50
CA SER A 255 -11.23 -4.50 32.14
C SER A 255 -12.11 -5.56 31.46
N GLU A 256 -13.29 -5.20 30.95
CA GLU A 256 -14.13 -6.12 30.18
C GLU A 256 -13.45 -6.49 28.86
N VAL A 257 -12.90 -5.50 28.15
CA VAL A 257 -12.17 -5.73 26.89
C VAL A 257 -10.88 -6.52 27.13
N ALA A 258 -10.20 -6.27 28.25
CA ALA A 258 -9.02 -7.01 28.69
C ALA A 258 -9.30 -8.49 28.91
N ALA A 259 -10.41 -8.80 29.58
CA ALA A 259 -10.82 -10.18 29.83
C ALA A 259 -11.07 -10.93 28.51
N TRP A 260 -11.73 -10.28 27.54
CA TRP A 260 -11.90 -10.84 26.21
C TRP A 260 -10.55 -11.06 25.50
N ALA A 261 -9.69 -10.03 25.46
CA ALA A 261 -8.39 -10.11 24.78
C ALA A 261 -7.51 -11.23 25.37
N ALA A 262 -7.50 -11.39 26.69
CA ALA A 262 -6.75 -12.43 27.37
C ALA A 262 -7.29 -13.85 27.10
N ALA A 263 -8.58 -13.99 26.82
CA ALA A 263 -9.22 -15.26 26.50
C ALA A 263 -9.02 -15.73 25.04
N LEU A 264 -8.47 -14.88 24.17
CA LEU A 264 -8.19 -15.25 22.78
C LEU A 264 -7.06 -16.29 22.69
N PRO A 265 -7.09 -17.18 21.68
CA PRO A 265 -5.97 -18.07 21.37
C PRO A 265 -4.67 -17.29 21.12
N SER A 266 -3.52 -17.88 21.44
CA SER A 266 -2.22 -17.26 21.16
C SER A 266 -2.00 -17.07 19.66
N GLY A 267 -1.63 -15.85 19.26
CA GLY A 267 -1.35 -15.50 17.87
C GLY A 267 -1.40 -13.99 17.65
N LEU A 268 -1.16 -13.57 16.42
CA LEU A 268 -1.16 -12.16 16.01
C LEU A 268 -2.50 -11.47 16.32
N PHE A 269 -3.61 -12.17 16.17
CA PHE A 269 -4.95 -11.62 16.46
C PHE A 269 -5.06 -11.15 17.92
N ARG A 270 -4.63 -11.99 18.87
CA ARG A 270 -4.61 -11.65 20.30
C ARG A 270 -3.62 -10.55 20.60
N ASP A 271 -2.41 -10.67 20.07
CA ASP A 271 -1.34 -9.72 20.34
C ASP A 271 -1.71 -8.31 19.85
N ARG A 272 -2.43 -8.21 18.72
CA ARG A 272 -3.01 -6.96 18.22
C ARG A 272 -4.10 -6.38 19.12
N ALA A 273 -5.02 -7.22 19.62
CA ALA A 273 -6.05 -6.77 20.57
C ALA A 273 -5.44 -6.22 21.86
N ILE A 274 -4.45 -6.93 22.43
CA ILE A 274 -3.73 -6.51 23.62
C ILE A 274 -2.98 -5.20 23.37
N MET A 275 -2.24 -5.12 22.26
CA MET A 275 -1.52 -3.90 21.90
C MET A 275 -2.46 -2.69 21.79
N GLU A 276 -3.58 -2.85 21.08
CA GLU A 276 -4.56 -1.79 20.91
C GLU A 276 -5.12 -1.33 22.26
N LEU A 277 -5.54 -2.29 23.10
CA LEU A 277 -6.09 -1.98 24.41
C LEU A 277 -5.07 -1.24 25.29
N GLY A 278 -3.82 -1.71 25.33
CA GLY A 278 -2.76 -1.05 26.10
C GLY A 278 -2.44 0.36 25.63
N SER A 279 -2.64 0.65 24.33
CA SER A 279 -2.47 2.00 23.78
C SER A 279 -3.61 2.96 24.13
N LEU A 280 -4.81 2.44 24.42
CA LEU A 280 -6.01 3.23 24.72
C LEU A 280 -6.34 3.30 26.22
N TRP A 281 -5.66 2.50 27.06
CA TRP A 281 -5.97 2.41 28.48
C TRP A 281 -5.31 3.55 29.27
N GLU A 282 -6.06 4.60 29.59
CA GLU A 282 -5.52 5.81 30.23
C GLU A 282 -5.16 5.68 31.72
N ASP A 283 -5.90 4.88 32.49
CA ASP A 283 -5.60 4.65 33.91
C ASP A 283 -4.30 3.83 34.06
N THR A 284 -3.20 4.50 34.41
CA THR A 284 -1.87 3.90 34.60
C THR A 284 -1.84 2.81 35.66
N MET A 285 -2.57 2.97 36.78
CA MET A 285 -2.55 2.00 37.87
C MET A 285 -3.31 0.74 37.46
N ALA A 286 -4.48 0.88 36.85
CA ALA A 286 -5.22 -0.27 36.33
C ALA A 286 -4.50 -0.94 35.16
N ALA A 287 -3.92 -0.15 34.23
CA ALA A 287 -3.16 -0.66 33.09
C ALA A 287 -1.91 -1.44 33.53
N SER A 288 -1.13 -0.93 34.49
CA SER A 288 0.05 -1.61 35.03
C SER A 288 -0.31 -2.95 35.69
N ALA A 289 -1.38 -2.99 36.49
CA ALA A 289 -1.90 -4.23 37.07
C ALA A 289 -2.31 -5.25 35.99
N TRP A 290 -3.01 -4.79 34.94
CA TRP A 290 -3.39 -5.63 33.81
C TRP A 290 -2.16 -6.14 33.04
N VAL A 291 -1.21 -5.28 32.69
CA VAL A 291 0.00 -5.67 31.96
C VAL A 291 0.84 -6.69 32.74
N SER A 292 0.90 -6.58 34.07
CA SER A 292 1.53 -7.60 34.93
C SER A 292 0.84 -8.97 34.88
N SER A 293 -0.46 -9.01 34.58
CA SER A 293 -1.21 -10.26 34.50
C SER A 293 -1.05 -10.99 33.15
N LEU A 294 -0.52 -10.30 32.13
CA LEU A 294 -0.38 -10.87 30.79
C LEU A 294 0.75 -11.91 30.74
N PRO A 295 0.58 -13.00 29.95
CA PRO A 295 1.67 -13.92 29.68
C PRO A 295 2.78 -13.22 28.87
N GLY A 296 4.02 -13.69 29.01
CA GLY A 296 5.13 -13.22 28.20
C GLY A 296 4.87 -13.42 26.70
N GLY A 297 5.33 -12.48 25.87
CA GLY A 297 5.14 -12.50 24.43
C GLY A 297 5.02 -11.10 23.82
N MET A 298 4.86 -11.03 22.50
CA MET A 298 4.85 -9.77 21.76
C MET A 298 3.66 -8.86 22.16
N GLY A 299 2.48 -9.42 22.41
CA GLY A 299 1.32 -8.66 22.90
C GLY A 299 1.62 -7.93 24.23
N ARG A 300 2.21 -8.64 25.21
CA ARG A 300 2.60 -8.05 26.50
C ARG A 300 3.68 -6.98 26.31
N ASP A 301 4.71 -7.27 25.54
CA ASP A 301 5.81 -6.31 25.32
C ASP A 301 5.29 -5.01 24.68
N ASN A 302 4.35 -5.11 23.73
CA ASN A 302 3.69 -3.94 23.16
C ASN A 302 2.88 -3.15 24.20
N ALA A 303 2.15 -3.84 25.10
CA ALA A 303 1.40 -3.17 26.16
C ALA A 303 2.31 -2.49 27.19
N VAL A 304 3.43 -3.13 27.57
CA VAL A 304 4.49 -2.52 28.39
C VAL A 304 5.04 -1.28 27.71
N ARG A 305 5.35 -1.33 26.40
CA ARG A 305 5.85 -0.17 25.65
C ARG A 305 4.86 0.99 25.67
N SER A 306 3.56 0.73 25.53
CA SER A 306 2.51 1.76 25.64
C SER A 306 2.46 2.38 27.04
N LEU A 307 2.59 1.56 28.08
CA LEU A 307 2.66 2.03 29.47
C LEU A 307 3.89 2.91 29.70
N VAL A 308 5.09 2.46 29.29
CA VAL A 308 6.34 3.21 29.38
C VAL A 308 6.20 4.57 28.68
N HIS A 309 5.66 4.60 27.46
CA HIS A 309 5.48 5.84 26.70
C HIS A 309 4.62 6.86 27.46
N ARG A 310 3.61 6.38 28.20
CA ARG A 310 2.68 7.25 28.94
C ARG A 310 3.30 7.79 30.23
N ILE A 311 4.07 6.97 30.95
CA ILE A 311 4.62 7.38 32.25
C ILE A 311 6.00 8.02 32.17
N ARG A 312 6.76 7.87 31.07
CA ARG A 312 8.16 8.34 30.99
C ARG A 312 8.39 9.82 31.27
N ASP A 313 7.39 10.66 31.04
CA ASP A 313 7.52 12.10 31.23
C ASP A 313 7.19 12.55 32.67
N GLU A 314 6.34 11.79 33.36
CA GLU A 314 5.84 12.06 34.71
C GLU A 314 6.64 11.28 35.77
N ASP A 315 6.90 10.00 35.51
CA ASP A 315 7.69 9.09 36.33
C ASP A 315 8.69 8.29 35.45
N PRO A 316 9.81 8.92 35.06
CA PRO A 316 10.84 8.25 34.26
C PRO A 316 11.52 7.09 35.01
N ALA A 317 11.47 7.05 36.35
CA ALA A 317 12.04 5.96 37.11
C ALA A 317 11.19 4.69 36.97
N ASP A 318 9.87 4.79 37.17
CA ASP A 318 8.95 3.66 36.94
C ASP A 318 8.93 3.25 35.46
N ALA A 319 9.06 4.21 34.54
CA ALA A 319 9.20 3.92 33.10
C ALA A 319 10.39 3.01 32.78
N ILE A 320 11.55 3.25 33.39
CA ILE A 320 12.74 2.40 33.26
C ILE A 320 12.48 1.01 33.87
N GLU A 321 11.82 0.96 35.02
CA GLU A 321 11.45 -0.28 35.70
C GLU A 321 10.47 -1.14 34.88
N TRP A 322 9.57 -0.53 34.12
CA TRP A 322 8.72 -1.25 33.17
C TRP A 322 9.47 -1.65 31.90
N ALA A 323 10.27 -0.75 31.34
CA ALA A 323 11.02 -0.98 30.11
C ALA A 323 11.97 -2.18 30.22
N ARG A 324 12.61 -2.39 31.39
CA ARG A 324 13.47 -3.56 31.61
C ARG A 324 12.72 -4.90 31.60
N THR A 325 11.39 -4.89 31.76
CA THR A 325 10.56 -6.11 31.71
C THR A 325 10.20 -6.55 30.28
N LEU A 326 10.58 -5.76 29.27
CA LEU A 326 10.38 -6.08 27.86
C LEU A 326 11.26 -7.27 27.46
N GLY A 327 10.64 -8.35 26.98
CA GLY A 327 11.34 -9.54 26.52
C GLY A 327 12.10 -9.29 25.22
N ASN A 328 11.48 -8.57 24.28
CA ASN A 328 12.08 -8.20 22.99
C ASN A 328 13.26 -7.22 23.19
N PRO A 329 14.49 -7.60 22.80
CA PRO A 329 15.68 -6.77 23.02
C PRO A 329 15.63 -5.41 22.32
N SER A 330 15.09 -5.34 21.10
CA SER A 330 15.01 -4.10 20.34
C SER A 330 14.01 -3.13 20.96
N MET A 331 12.83 -3.61 21.38
CA MET A 331 11.85 -2.79 22.10
C MET A 331 12.39 -2.33 23.44
N ARG A 332 13.10 -3.20 24.18
CA ARG A 332 13.74 -2.85 25.45
C ARG A 332 14.78 -1.74 25.27
N TYR A 333 15.66 -1.91 24.28
CA TYR A 333 16.66 -0.90 23.94
C TYR A 333 16.03 0.46 23.64
N GLU A 334 15.02 0.49 22.77
CA GLU A 334 14.31 1.70 22.37
C GLU A 334 13.62 2.39 23.55
N ALA A 335 12.89 1.61 24.36
CA ALA A 335 12.15 2.11 25.52
C ALA A 335 13.08 2.68 26.59
N LEU A 336 14.17 1.97 26.93
CA LEU A 336 15.18 2.45 27.88
C LEU A 336 15.88 3.71 27.38
N THR A 337 16.34 3.70 26.12
CA THR A 337 17.09 4.82 25.53
C THR A 337 16.23 6.08 25.45
N SER A 338 15.00 5.98 24.93
CA SER A 338 14.12 7.15 24.77
C SER A 338 13.69 7.75 26.11
N THR A 339 13.36 6.91 27.09
CA THR A 339 13.03 7.33 28.46
C THR A 339 14.21 8.02 29.11
N LEU A 340 15.40 7.41 29.03
CA LEU A 340 16.61 7.92 29.65
C LEU A 340 17.05 9.26 29.06
N LEU A 341 17.05 9.40 27.73
CA LEU A 341 17.39 10.65 27.07
C LEU A 341 16.41 11.76 27.43
N GLY A 342 15.11 11.45 27.47
CA GLY A 342 14.06 12.39 27.90
C GLY A 342 14.23 12.82 29.36
N TRP A 343 14.54 11.88 30.24
CA TRP A 343 14.83 12.18 31.64
C TRP A 343 16.08 13.03 31.79
N ALA A 344 17.18 12.68 31.11
CA ALA A 344 18.42 13.44 31.14
C ALA A 344 18.29 14.87 30.61
N VAL A 345 17.27 15.13 29.77
CA VAL A 345 16.96 16.51 29.39
C VAL A 345 16.56 17.36 30.60
N LYS A 346 15.73 16.79 31.49
CA LYS A 346 15.17 17.45 32.67
C LYS A 346 16.09 17.34 33.90
N ASP A 347 16.67 16.17 34.13
CA ASP A 347 17.51 15.83 35.29
C ASP A 347 18.54 14.75 34.92
N LEU A 348 19.73 15.21 34.51
CA LEU A 348 20.83 14.36 34.09
C LEU A 348 21.46 13.55 35.24
N PRO A 349 21.75 14.13 36.43
CA PRO A 349 22.25 13.34 37.56
C PRO A 349 21.32 12.19 37.96
N ALA A 350 20.00 12.42 37.99
CA ALA A 350 19.05 11.35 38.31
C ALA A 350 19.01 10.26 37.22
N ALA A 351 19.03 10.65 35.94
CA ALA A 351 19.13 9.72 34.83
C ALA A 351 20.42 8.85 34.90
N GLN A 352 21.57 9.44 35.23
CA GLN A 352 22.83 8.71 35.42
C GLN A 352 22.73 7.71 36.58
N ALA A 353 22.16 8.13 37.72
CA ALA A 353 21.97 7.25 38.87
C ALA A 353 21.07 6.04 38.54
N ALA A 354 20.03 6.24 37.73
CA ALA A 354 19.16 5.16 37.29
C ALA A 354 19.86 4.14 36.37
N VAL A 355 20.78 4.57 35.51
CA VAL A 355 21.56 3.63 34.68
C VAL A 355 22.42 2.70 35.52
N GLU A 356 22.93 3.18 36.66
CA GLU A 356 23.75 2.36 37.56
C GLU A 356 22.99 1.24 38.28
N THR A 357 21.65 1.31 38.31
CA THR A 357 20.81 0.23 38.87
C THR A 357 20.48 -0.85 37.84
N LEU A 358 20.74 -0.60 36.55
CA LEU A 358 20.41 -1.53 35.47
C LEU A 358 21.41 -2.70 35.36
N PRO A 359 20.97 -3.86 34.81
CA PRO A 359 21.84 -4.99 34.52
C PRO A 359 23.00 -4.59 33.60
N ALA A 360 24.15 -5.25 33.74
CA ALA A 360 25.35 -4.93 32.96
C ALA A 360 25.13 -4.89 31.44
N GLY A 361 24.25 -5.75 30.92
CA GLY A 361 23.89 -5.80 29.50
C GLY A 361 23.21 -4.53 28.99
N ASP A 362 22.42 -3.86 29.83
CA ASP A 362 21.74 -2.61 29.46
C ASP A 362 22.55 -1.36 29.84
N ARG A 363 23.28 -1.43 30.96
CA ARG A 363 24.08 -0.32 31.51
C ARG A 363 25.13 0.22 30.53
N GLY A 364 25.88 -0.67 29.89
CA GLY A 364 27.05 -0.28 29.08
C GLY A 364 26.69 0.69 27.97
N TYR A 365 25.70 0.36 27.15
CA TYR A 365 25.30 1.21 26.02
C TYR A 365 24.55 2.48 26.49
N LEU A 366 23.79 2.41 27.59
CA LEU A 366 23.05 3.58 28.11
C LEU A 366 23.98 4.65 28.68
N LEU A 367 25.11 4.27 29.29
CA LEU A 367 26.13 5.22 29.72
C LEU A 367 26.77 5.94 28.52
N GLU A 368 27.06 5.21 27.44
CA GLU A 368 27.59 5.81 26.21
C GLU A 368 26.61 6.83 25.61
N VAL A 369 25.31 6.48 25.58
CA VAL A 369 24.23 7.37 25.13
C VAL A 369 24.20 8.68 25.94
N LEU A 370 24.27 8.60 27.27
CA LEU A 370 24.27 9.79 28.13
C LEU A 370 25.53 10.65 27.93
N GLN A 371 26.70 10.04 27.81
CA GLN A 371 27.96 10.75 27.57
C GLN A 371 27.94 11.51 26.24
N GLU A 372 27.36 10.93 25.19
CA GLU A 372 27.23 11.61 23.92
C GLU A 372 26.26 12.79 24.00
N GLN A 373 25.15 12.65 24.73
CA GLN A 373 24.23 13.76 24.99
C GLN A 373 24.89 14.91 25.74
N GLU A 374 25.74 14.63 26.74
CA GLU A 374 26.53 15.64 27.45
C GLU A 374 27.52 16.36 26.52
N ARG A 375 28.22 15.61 25.66
CA ARG A 375 29.14 16.19 24.66
C ARG A 375 28.41 17.13 23.71
N GLU A 376 27.25 16.71 23.20
CA GLU A 376 26.44 17.54 22.29
C GLU A 376 25.88 18.79 22.99
N ARG A 377 25.47 18.69 24.26
CA ARG A 377 25.09 19.85 25.07
C ARG A 377 26.24 20.84 25.26
N ALA A 378 27.43 20.35 25.57
CA ALA A 378 28.62 21.17 25.72
C ALA A 378 29.05 21.86 24.41
N LYS A 379 28.82 21.22 23.25
CA LYS A 379 29.05 21.84 21.93
C LYS A 379 28.04 22.96 21.62
N ARG A 380 26.77 22.80 22.00
CA ARG A 380 25.71 23.82 21.74
C ARG A 380 25.82 25.07 22.63
N GLN A 381 26.53 24.97 23.75
CA GLN A 381 26.74 26.09 24.70
C GLN A 381 28.01 26.91 24.39
N LYS A 382 28.85 26.45 23.46
CA LYS A 382 30.01 27.17 22.93
C LYS A 382 29.64 27.83 21.59
#